data_AF-A0A662M302-F1
#
_entry.id   AF-A0A662M302-F1
#
_cell.length_a   1.000
_cell.length_b   1.000
_cell.length_c   1.000
_cell.angle_alpha   90.00
_cell.angle_beta   90.00
_cell.angle_gamma   90.00
#
_symmetry.space_group_name_H-M   'P 1'
#
loop_
_entity.id
_entity.type
_entity.pdbx_description
1 polymer ?
#
loop_
_entity_poly.entity_id
_entity_poly.type
_entity_poly.pdbx_seq_one_letter_code
_entity_poly.pdbx_strand_id
1 'polypeptide(L)'
;DFFNKAGPISTRMHSLELLPGIGKKHMWEVLDARKEKPFESYEDLKKRVPSIPDPQNMIFKRIMTELRGEDPRHRLFVLHKKREFD
;
A
#
# COMPACT_ATOMS: atom_id res chain seq x y z
N ASP A 1 -2.82 -9.60 -1.17
CA ASP A 1 -1.92 -9.85 -0.02
C ASP A 1 -1.07 -8.64 0.45
N PHE A 2 -1.08 -7.51 -0.28
CA PHE A 2 -0.26 -6.35 0.07
C PHE A 2 -0.41 -5.88 1.53
N PHE A 3 -1.65 -5.70 2.02
CA PHE A 3 -1.89 -5.22 3.40
C PHE A 3 -1.32 -6.15 4.49
N ASN A 4 -1.31 -7.46 4.25
CA ASN A 4 -0.74 -8.44 5.18
C ASN A 4 0.79 -8.46 5.16
N LYS A 5 1.41 -8.20 4.00
CA LYS A 5 2.86 -8.35 3.77
C LYS A 5 3.65 -7.04 3.68
N ALA A 6 2.98 -5.89 3.57
CA ALA A 6 3.63 -4.59 3.43
C ALA A 6 4.61 -4.32 4.57
N GLY A 7 5.82 -3.87 4.25
CA GLY A 7 6.89 -3.60 5.22
C GLY A 7 7.43 -2.17 5.18
N PRO A 8 8.39 -1.83 6.05
CA PRO A 8 9.08 -0.55 6.00
C PRO A 8 9.94 -0.42 4.73
N ILE A 9 9.98 0.78 4.15
CA ILE A 9 10.90 1.13 3.06
C ILE A 9 12.20 1.69 3.64
N SER A 10 12.07 2.48 4.70
CA SER A 10 13.19 3.04 5.46
C SER A 10 12.82 3.15 6.93
N THR A 11 13.74 3.64 7.75
CA THR A 11 13.50 3.93 9.18
C THR A 11 12.39 4.96 9.42
N ARG A 12 12.02 5.75 8.40
CA ARG A 12 11.03 6.84 8.53
C ARG A 12 9.77 6.66 7.67
N MET A 13 9.71 5.62 6.84
CA MET A 13 8.63 5.46 5.85
C MET A 13 8.25 4.00 5.69
N HIS A 14 6.94 3.74 5.72
CA HIS A 14 6.35 2.44 5.48
C HIS A 14 5.70 2.35 4.10
N SER A 15 5.75 1.17 3.46
CA SER A 15 5.15 0.97 2.13
C SER A 15 3.63 1.19 2.08
N LEU A 16 2.92 1.02 3.19
CA LEU A 16 1.49 1.35 3.28
C LEU A 16 1.22 2.84 3.02
N GLU A 17 2.12 3.73 3.42
CA GLU A 17 1.98 5.19 3.26
C GLU A 17 2.10 5.65 1.81
N LEU A 18 2.53 4.77 0.92
CA LEU A 18 2.54 5.02 -0.51
C LEU A 18 1.17 4.85 -1.16
N LEU A 19 0.20 4.23 -0.48
CA LEU A 19 -1.17 4.18 -0.96
C LEU A 19 -1.85 5.55 -0.75
N PRO A 20 -2.56 6.07 -1.76
CA PRO A 20 -3.21 7.38 -1.64
C PRO A 20 -4.25 7.37 -0.52
N GLY A 21 -4.16 8.34 0.39
CA GLY A 21 -5.04 8.45 1.56
C GLY A 21 -4.56 7.70 2.81
N ILE A 22 -3.45 6.97 2.77
CA ILE A 22 -2.81 6.43 3.98
C ILE A 22 -1.72 7.39 4.46
N GLY A 23 -1.95 7.95 5.64
CA GLY A 23 -0.89 8.55 6.45
C GLY A 23 -0.57 7.67 7.66
N LYS A 24 0.27 8.17 8.57
CA LYS A 24 0.72 7.44 9.76
C LYS A 24 -0.40 6.84 10.61
N LYS A 25 -1.51 7.56 10.78
CA LYS A 25 -2.68 7.05 11.54
C LYS A 25 -3.21 5.74 10.95
N HIS A 26 -3.64 5.78 9.69
CA HIS A 26 -4.17 4.61 8.99
C HIS A 26 -3.14 3.48 8.89
N MET A 27 -1.86 3.83 8.67
CA MET A 27 -0.78 2.85 8.65
C MET A 27 -0.71 2.08 9.98
N TRP A 28 -0.70 2.76 11.13
CA TRP A 28 -0.67 2.08 12.43
C TRP A 28 -1.91 1.21 12.67
N GLU A 29 -3.10 1.71 12.36
CA GLU A 29 -4.35 0.96 12.50
C GLU A 29 -4.32 -0.36 11.69
N VAL A 30 -3.82 -0.31 10.45
CA VAL A 30 -3.64 -1.51 9.59
C VAL A 30 -2.59 -2.45 10.18
N LEU A 31 -1.46 -1.93 10.67
CA LEU A 31 -0.39 -2.73 11.26
C LEU A 31 -0.84 -3.44 12.54
N ASP A 32 -1.62 -2.76 13.37
CA ASP A 32 -2.11 -3.32 14.63
C ASP A 32 -3.18 -4.37 14.40
N ALA A 33 -4.16 -4.10 13.52
CA ALA A 33 -5.15 -5.11 13.15
C ALA A 33 -4.49 -6.36 12.56
N ARG A 34 -3.55 -6.25 11.61
CA ARG A 34 -2.96 -7.46 10.99
C ARG A 34 -2.10 -8.29 11.95
N LYS A 35 -1.61 -7.72 13.07
CA LYS A 35 -0.87 -8.48 14.10
C LYS A 35 -1.76 -9.49 14.80
N GLU A 36 -3.03 -9.17 15.03
CA GLU A 36 -3.98 -10.10 15.65
C GLU A 36 -4.30 -11.26 14.70
N LYS A 37 -4.55 -10.95 13.43
CA LYS A 37 -4.86 -11.92 12.37
C LYS A 37 -4.68 -11.28 11.00
N PRO A 38 -4.12 -11.99 10.00
CA PRO A 38 -4.10 -11.52 8.61
C PRO A 38 -5.52 -11.22 8.10
N PHE A 39 -5.64 -10.18 7.28
CA PHE A 39 -6.90 -9.86 6.62
C PHE A 39 -7.26 -10.93 5.59
N GLU A 40 -8.51 -11.38 5.61
CA GLU A 40 -9.02 -12.39 4.68
C GLU A 40 -9.63 -11.77 3.40
N SER A 41 -10.07 -10.52 3.48
CA SER A 41 -10.74 -9.79 2.39
C SER A 41 -10.60 -8.27 2.55
N TYR A 42 -11.01 -7.51 1.54
CA TYR A 42 -11.09 -6.05 1.66
C TYR A 42 -12.24 -5.61 2.57
N GLU A 43 -13.32 -6.39 2.65
CA GLU A 43 -14.42 -6.19 3.57
C GLU A 43 -13.96 -6.37 5.03
N ASP A 44 -13.15 -7.41 5.30
CA ASP A 44 -12.55 -7.63 6.62
C ASP A 44 -11.62 -6.46 7.01
N LEU A 45 -10.78 -6.00 6.08
CA LEU A 45 -9.94 -4.81 6.27
C LEU A 45 -10.77 -3.57 6.62
N LYS A 46 -11.85 -3.28 5.88
CA LYS A 46 -12.73 -2.14 6.17
C LYS A 46 -13.46 -2.27 7.51
N LYS A 47 -13.89 -3.49 7.88
CA LYS A 47 -14.55 -3.74 9.17
C LYS A 47 -13.61 -3.48 10.35
N ARG A 48 -12.35 -3.88 10.21
CA ARG A 48 -11.34 -3.77 11.28
C ARG A 48 -10.64 -2.42 11.33
N VAL A 49 -10.59 -1.71 10.20
CA VAL A 49 -10.06 -0.34 10.10
C VAL A 49 -11.11 0.56 9.45
N PRO A 50 -12.17 0.99 10.16
CA PRO A 50 -13.30 1.72 9.57
C PRO A 50 -12.93 3.09 8.99
N SER A 51 -11.82 3.67 9.45
CA SER A 51 -11.23 4.92 8.97
C SER A 51 -10.52 4.79 7.63
N ILE A 52 -10.20 3.57 7.18
CA ILE A 52 -9.43 3.38 5.95
C ILE A 52 -10.28 3.83 4.74
N PRO A 53 -9.69 4.57 3.78
CA PRO A 53 -10.37 4.81 2.51
C PRO A 53 -10.60 3.49 1.77
N ASP A 54 -11.38 3.53 0.68
CA ASP A 54 -11.69 2.32 -0.08
C ASP A 54 -10.42 1.58 -0.55
N PRO A 55 -10.07 0.41 0.03
CA PRO A 55 -8.79 -0.25 -0.21
C PRO A 55 -8.59 -0.64 -1.67
N GLN A 56 -9.67 -1.03 -2.35
CA GLN A 56 -9.61 -1.41 -3.77
C GLN A 56 -9.27 -0.20 -4.65
N ASN A 57 -9.96 0.93 -4.46
CA ASN A 57 -9.67 2.16 -5.20
C ASN A 57 -8.28 2.72 -4.90
N MET A 58 -7.78 2.57 -3.67
CA MET A 58 -6.42 3.00 -3.30
C MET A 58 -5.35 2.21 -4.05
N ILE A 59 -5.51 0.89 -4.11
CA ILE A 59 -4.62 0.01 -4.88
C ILE A 59 -4.69 0.37 -6.36
N PHE A 60 -5.91 0.51 -6.92
CA PHE A 60 -6.11 0.90 -8.31
C PHE A 60 -5.39 2.22 -8.65
N LYS A 61 -5.62 3.27 -7.87
CA LYS A 61 -4.99 4.58 -8.07
C LYS A 61 -3.47 4.49 -7.99
N ARG A 62 -2.93 3.73 -7.03
CA ARG A 62 -1.48 3.53 -6.91
C ARG A 62 -0.89 2.85 -8.15
N ILE A 63 -1.53 1.78 -8.64
CA ILE A 63 -1.11 1.10 -9.87
C ILE A 63 -1.11 2.09 -11.04
N MET A 64 -2.15 2.90 -11.20
CA MET A 64 -2.24 3.88 -12.29
C MET A 64 -1.12 4.93 -12.21
N THR A 65 -0.83 5.48 -11.02
CA THR A 65 0.28 6.42 -10.79
C THR A 65 1.63 5.77 -11.16
N GLU A 66 1.86 4.52 -10.78
CA GLU A 66 3.09 3.80 -11.11
C GLU A 66 3.23 3.50 -12.61
N LEU A 67 2.14 3.12 -13.29
CA LEU A 67 2.10 2.89 -14.73
C LEU A 67 2.40 4.18 -15.52
N ARG A 68 1.89 5.33 -15.05
CA ARG A 68 2.16 6.65 -15.64
C ARG A 68 3.57 7.18 -15.35
N GLY A 69 4.30 6.55 -14.42
CA GLY A 69 5.65 6.96 -14.05
C GLY A 69 5.71 8.22 -13.18
N GLU A 70 4.62 8.56 -12.52
CA GLU A 70 4.50 9.77 -11.67
C GLU A 70 5.27 9.64 -10.34
N ASP A 71 5.51 8.41 -9.86
CA ASP A 71 6.39 8.11 -8.71
C ASP A 71 7.44 7.05 -9.13
N PRO A 72 8.53 7.46 -9.81
CA PRO A 72 9.52 6.50 -10.31
C PRO A 72 10.41 5.93 -9.20
N ARG A 73 10.43 6.54 -8.01
CA ARG A 73 11.33 6.15 -6.91
C ARG A 73 10.81 4.96 -6.13
N HIS A 74 9.48 4.88 -5.92
CA HIS A 74 8.88 3.79 -5.19
C HIS A 74 7.81 3.11 -6.05
N ARG A 75 8.00 1.82 -6.33
CA ARG A 75 7.03 1.01 -7.05
C ARG A 75 6.62 -0.16 -6.18
N LEU A 76 5.32 -0.32 -5.95
CA LEU A 76 4.73 -1.39 -5.16
C LEU A 76 4.21 -2.51 -6.05
N PHE A 77 3.66 -2.18 -7.21
CA PHE A 77 2.86 -3.10 -8.02
C PHE A 77 3.38 -3.26 -9.46
N VAL A 78 3.99 -2.21 -10.02
CA VAL A 78 4.47 -2.21 -11.40
C VAL A 78 5.98 -2.41 -11.43
N LEU A 79 6.45 -3.43 -12.15
CA LEU A 79 7.88 -3.67 -12.32
C LEU A 79 8.58 -2.50 -13.02
N HIS A 80 9.83 -2.25 -12.66
CA HIS A 80 10.65 -1.29 -13.39
C HIS A 80 10.95 -1.83 -14.78
N LYS A 81 10.59 -1.09 -15.85
CA LYS A 81 11.12 -1.40 -17.19
C LYS A 81 12.64 -1.27 -17.10
N LYS A 82 13.38 -2.37 -17.32
CA LYS A 82 14.81 -2.26 -17.60
C LYS A 82 14.97 -1.28 -18.75
N ARG A 83 15.82 -0.27 -18.59
CA ARG A 83 16.23 0.57 -19.72
C ARG A 83 16.99 -0.35 -20.67
N GLU A 84 16.49 -0.52 -21.89
CA GLU A 84 17.19 -1.25 -22.97
C GLU A 84 18.30 -0.36 -23.53
N PHE A 85 19.30 0.02 -22.73
CA PHE A 85 20.53 0.65 -23.20
C PHE A 85 21.62 0.42 -22.15
N ASP A 86 22.34 -0.70 -22.30
CA ASP A 86 23.74 -0.88 -21.89
C ASP A 86 24.53 -1.21 -23.16
#